data_AF-A0A953DCM9-F1
#
_entry.id   AF-A0A953DCM9-F1
#
_cell.length_a   1.000
_cell.length_b   1.000
_cell.length_c   1.000
_cell.angle_alpha   90.00
_cell.angle_beta   90.00
_cell.angle_gamma   90.00
#
_symmetry.space_group_name_H-M   'P 1'
#
loop_
_entity.id
_entity.type
_entity.pdbx_description
1 polymer ?
#
loop_
_entity_poly.entity_id
_entity_poly.type
_entity_poly.pdbx_seq_one_letter_code
_entity_poly.pdbx_strand_id
1 'polypeptide(L)' 'HKGFHESGSPTLAELIKSYNPRLVLVSGPERKRELLGTSAVIAPGSLAKGEYSLIDLQHQTIEGRTLQ' A
#
# COMPACT_ATOMS: atom_id res chain seq x y z
N HIS A 1 13.60 -8.11 -4.41
CA HIS A 1 12.18 -8.06 -4.00
C HIS A 1 11.38 -7.50 -5.17
N LYS A 2 10.47 -8.29 -5.76
CA LYS A 2 9.68 -7.91 -6.95
C LYS A 2 8.21 -7.70 -6.54
N GLY A 3 7.92 -6.52 -5.99
CA GLY A 3 6.56 -6.22 -5.51
C GLY A 3 5.54 -6.04 -6.65
N PHE A 4 4.30 -6.48 -6.41
CA PHE A 4 3.13 -6.47 -7.33
C PHE A 4 3.40 -6.89 -8.80
N HIS A 5 4.48 -7.62 -9.11
CA HIS A 5 4.92 -8.08 -10.45
C HIS A 5 5.20 -7.03 -11.55
N GLU A 6 4.84 -5.77 -11.33
CA GLU A 6 5.20 -4.63 -12.17
C GLU A 6 6.64 -4.14 -11.88
N SER A 7 7.11 -3.15 -12.64
CA SER A 7 8.41 -2.48 -12.41
C SER A 7 8.36 -1.53 -11.21
N GLY A 8 8.10 -2.07 -10.01
CA GLY A 8 8.05 -1.32 -8.76
C GLY A 8 9.34 -0.51 -8.53
N SER A 9 9.18 0.78 -8.19
CA SER A 9 10.28 1.75 -8.12
C SER A 9 11.41 1.30 -7.17
N PRO A 10 12.65 1.12 -7.66
CA PRO A 10 13.80 0.83 -6.81
C PRO A 10 14.04 1.93 -5.78
N THR A 11 13.84 3.20 -6.16
CA THR A 11 13.97 4.35 -5.26
C THR A 11 12.99 4.26 -4.08
N LEU A 12 11.73 3.85 -4.33
CA LEU A 12 10.78 3.61 -3.25
C LEU A 12 11.22 2.46 -2.34
N ALA A 13 11.73 1.36 -2.93
CA ALA A 13 12.23 0.23 -2.15
C ALA A 13 13.42 0.61 -1.27
N GLU A 14 14.36 1.46 -1.74
CA GLU A 14 15.45 1.96 -0.89
C GLU A 14 14.95 2.90 0.21
N LEU A 15 14.06 3.85 -0.10
CA LEU A 15 13.47 4.74 0.92
C LEU A 15 12.79 3.94 2.05
N ILE A 16 12.06 2.89 1.71
CA ILE A 16 11.39 2.03 2.70
C ILE A 16 12.42 1.29 3.57
N LYS A 17 13.52 0.77 3.00
CA LYS A 17 14.61 0.18 3.79
C LYS A 17 15.28 1.20 4.71
N SER A 18 15.55 2.42 4.21
CA SER A 18 16.28 3.45 4.95
C SER A 18 15.52 3.99 6.16
N TYR A 19 14.18 4.11 6.05
CA TYR A 19 13.35 4.70 7.11
C TYR A 19 12.49 3.67 7.88
N ASN A 20 12.39 2.42 7.42
CA ASN A 20 11.56 1.34 7.96
C ASN A 20 10.16 1.77 8.49
N PRO A 21 9.35 2.49 7.68
CA PRO A 21 8.07 3.04 8.12
C PRO A 21 7.02 1.96 8.39
N ARG A 22 6.16 2.14 9.40
CA ARG A 22 5.09 1.17 9.71
C ARG A 22 4.06 1.01 8.58
N LEU A 23 3.82 2.06 7.80
CA LEU A 23 2.88 2.12 6.68
C LEU A 23 3.46 3.00 5.56
N VAL A 24 3.21 2.61 4.31
CA VAL A 24 3.49 3.35 3.09
C VAL A 24 2.23 3.36 2.24
N LEU A 25 1.76 4.54 1.86
CA LEU A 25 0.63 4.70 0.93
C LEU A 25 1.17 5.00 -0.48
N VAL A 26 0.61 4.31 -1.49
CA VAL A 26 0.94 4.52 -2.90
C VAL A 26 -0.35 4.64 -3.73
N SER A 27 -0.27 5.32 -4.87
CA SER A 27 -1.33 5.30 -5.89
C SER A 27 -1.32 3.95 -6.63
N GLY A 28 -2.51 3.40 -6.91
CA GLY A 28 -2.67 2.21 -7.75
C GLY A 28 -4.05 2.17 -8.40
N PRO A 29 -4.23 1.47 -9.53
CA PRO A 29 -5.52 1.35 -10.21
C PRO A 29 -6.52 0.43 -9.49
N GLU A 30 -6.05 -0.32 -8.50
CA GLU A 30 -6.78 -1.35 -7.73
C GLU A 30 -6.28 -1.35 -6.28
N ARG A 31 -7.01 -2.01 -5.37
CA ARG A 31 -6.56 -2.20 -3.98
C ARG A 31 -5.44 -3.24 -3.92
N LYS A 32 -4.27 -2.87 -3.37
CA LYS A 32 -3.11 -3.76 -3.17
C LYS A 32 -2.53 -3.62 -1.77
N ARG A 33 -2.05 -4.73 -1.19
CA ARG A 33 -1.25 -4.77 0.05
C ARG A 33 -0.06 -5.71 -0.14
N GLU A 34 1.13 -5.25 0.23
CA GLU A 34 2.36 -6.04 0.32
C GLU A 34 3.12 -5.70 1.60
N LEU A 35 4.06 -6.56 2.00
CA LEU A 35 5.05 -6.27 3.06
C LEU A 35 6.45 -6.14 2.42
N LEU A 36 7.11 -5.01 2.63
CA LEU A 36 8.53 -4.84 2.31
C LEU A 36 9.32 -4.74 3.63
N GLY A 37 9.96 -5.84 4.02
CA GLY A 37 10.49 -5.97 5.38
C GLY A 37 9.35 -5.95 6.41
N THR A 38 9.40 -5.03 7.38
CA THR A 38 8.28 -4.81 8.31
C THR A 38 7.28 -3.75 7.85
N SER A 39 7.53 -3.11 6.71
CA SER A 39 6.71 -1.98 6.22
C SER A 39 5.51 -2.47 5.40
N ALA A 40 4.30 -2.11 5.80
CA ALA A 40 3.11 -2.37 4.98
C ALA A 40 3.02 -1.36 3.83
N VAL A 41 3.05 -1.84 2.59
CA VAL A 41 2.88 -1.02 1.38
C VAL A 41 1.47 -1.22 0.84
N ILE A 42 0.71 -0.13 0.71
CA ILE A 42 -0.73 -0.19 0.47
C ILE A 42 -1.15 0.77 -0.65
N ALA A 43 -1.81 0.25 -1.67
CA ALA A 43 -2.64 1.02 -2.59
C ALA A 43 -4.10 0.94 -2.12
N PRO A 44 -4.76 2.06 -1.76
CA PRO A 44 -6.08 2.04 -1.12
C PRO A 44 -7.25 1.79 -2.10
N GLY A 45 -6.99 1.68 -3.40
CA GLY A 45 -8.00 1.71 -4.48
C GLY A 45 -8.09 3.07 -5.16
N SER A 46 -8.92 3.17 -6.20
CA SER A 46 -9.16 4.43 -6.92
C SER A 46 -10.47 5.11 -6.50
N LEU A 47 -10.39 6.31 -5.92
CA LEU A 47 -11.57 7.14 -5.62
C LEU A 47 -12.39 7.49 -6.87
N ALA A 48 -11.80 7.49 -8.07
CA ALA A 48 -12.53 7.66 -9.33
C ALA A 48 -13.41 6.45 -9.71
N LYS A 49 -13.17 5.28 -9.09
CA LYS A 49 -14.05 4.10 -9.08
C LYS A 49 -14.93 4.04 -7.81
N GLY A 50 -14.94 5.09 -7.00
CA GLY A 50 -15.52 5.11 -5.66
C GLY A 50 -14.75 4.30 -4.61
N GLU A 51 -13.59 3.72 -4.94
CA GLU A 51 -12.87 2.83 -4.04
C GLU A 51 -12.01 3.60 -3.03
N TYR A 52 -12.07 3.16 -1.77
CA TYR A 52 -11.15 3.52 -0.71
C TYR A 52 -10.82 2.29 0.15
N SER A 53 -9.98 2.49 1.17
CA SER A 53 -9.66 1.49 2.17
C SER A 53 -9.57 2.12 3.55
N LEU A 54 -10.13 1.46 4.57
CA LEU A 54 -9.89 1.76 5.97
C LEU A 54 -8.66 0.97 6.44
N ILE A 55 -7.79 1.58 7.23
CA ILE A 55 -6.52 0.98 7.68
C ILE A 55 -6.42 1.13 9.20
N ASP A 56 -6.33 0.02 9.91
CA ASP A 56 -6.12 0.01 11.36
C ASP A 56 -4.61 0.01 11.66
N LEU A 57 -4.10 1.11 12.24
CA LEU A 57 -2.69 1.25 12.60
C LEU A 57 -2.30 0.55 13.91
N GLN A 58 -3.26 0.08 14.70
CA GLN A 58 -3.05 -0.66 15.94
C GLN A 58 -3.00 -2.16 15.65
N HIS A 59 -3.99 -2.69 14.92
CA HIS A 59 -4.12 -4.12 14.61
C HIS A 59 -3.55 -4.51 13.23
N GLN A 60 -3.05 -3.54 12.45
CA GLN A 60 -2.46 -3.73 11.12
C GLN A 60 -3.40 -4.42 10.10
N THR A 61 -4.71 -4.20 10.24
CA THR A 61 -5.74 -4.68 9.29
C THR A 61 -6.00 -3.65 8.20
N ILE A 62 -6.61 -4.09 7.09
CA ILE A 62 -7.11 -3.24 6.02
C ILE A 62 -8.47 -3.77 5.58
N GLU A 63 -9.40 -2.86 5.31
CA GLU A 63 -10.73 -3.16 4.78
C GLU A 63 -11.00 -2.30 3.54
N GLY A 64 -11.18 -2.93 2.38
CA GLY A 64 -11.55 -2.23 1.15
C GLY A 64 -13.04 -1.89 1.15
N ARG A 65 -13.39 -0.64 0.89
CA ARG A 65 -14.79 -0.15 0.82
C ARG A 65 -15.01 0.71 -0.42
N THR A 66 -16.25 0.76 -0.89
CA THR A 66 -16.64 1.57 -2.05
C THR A 66 -17.72 2.56 -1.63
N LEU A 67 -17.68 3.78 -2.16
CA LEU A 67 -18.73 4.78 -2.00
C LEU A 67 -20.02 4.29 -2.69
N GLN A 68 -21.17 4.64 -2.09
CA GLN A 68 -22.51 4.39 -2.63
C GLN A 68 -23.08 5.68 -3.22
#